data_AF-A0A178E8M0-F1
#
_entry.id   AF-A0A178E8M0-F1
#
_cell.length_a   1.000
_cell.length_b   1.000
_cell.length_c   1.000
_cell.angle_alpha   90.00
_cell.angle_beta   90.00
_cell.angle_gamma   90.00
#
_symmetry.space_group_name_H-M   'P 1'
#
loop_
_entity.id
_entity.type
_entity.pdbx_description
1 polymer ?
#
loop_
_entity_poly.entity_id
_entity_poly.type
_entity_poly.pdbx_seq_one_letter_code
_entity_poly.pdbx_strand_id
1 'polypeptide(L)'
;MGSFLSFFAPPPQAPPKRYLLSWPEEDFPEEASTAPEDTKDWYYEFIETLFCIPHKDGQSILIVEPPDDIVPDSRARPGWAHKRLKGAYELLGAGHPRIVRYLGPVKSGNGVVVERLWPGPILWHSLPLMATPLPREPSHEDRVMLCLYYRWALQVLSALKFAHSRSVFIRNFCSQLVWLRSDFSIAITGFMCSSAPEIEKQYKRDAMEDERERRRDRAQPYGSPPYDPAYDPKMEESDDEYFSSSWSEGELIYHGASVGDYIWAGETDVGCVEEDLYYWAVFIQYLMSNVITKSTALDASESDKFEDARLGTVLANALESKFQSADEVMELVKIEASKIGISVINDDEVDIGDEWENIFEVHDQQLCFR
;
A
#
# COMPACT_ATOMS: atom_id res chain seq x y z
N MET A 1 -21.06 17.78 37.72
CA MET A 1 -20.54 19.08 37.24
C MET A 1 -19.08 19.12 37.66
N GLY A 2 -18.05 19.18 36.81
CA GLY A 2 -18.00 19.31 35.36
C GLY A 2 -16.77 18.60 34.81
N SER A 3 -16.81 18.46 33.48
CA SER A 3 -15.86 17.85 32.56
C SER A 3 -14.40 18.24 32.77
N PHE A 4 -13.51 17.24 32.78
CA PHE A 4 -12.09 17.37 32.44
C PHE A 4 -11.60 16.03 31.86
N LEU A 5 -11.96 15.77 30.61
CA LEU A 5 -11.15 14.95 29.72
C LEU A 5 -10.98 15.79 28.45
N SER A 6 -9.95 16.64 28.47
CA SER A 6 -9.47 17.23 27.23
C SER A 6 -8.90 16.08 26.39
N PHE A 7 -9.69 15.67 25.39
CA PHE A 7 -9.20 14.88 24.28
C PHE A 7 -8.05 15.67 23.66
N PHE A 8 -6.82 15.21 23.87
CA PHE A 8 -5.74 15.62 22.98
C PHE A 8 -6.09 14.98 21.64
N ALA A 9 -6.72 15.78 20.76
CA ALA A 9 -6.70 15.48 19.34
C ALA A 9 -5.25 15.22 18.94
N PRO A 10 -4.96 14.21 18.10
CA PRO A 10 -3.64 14.08 17.52
C PRO A 10 -3.27 15.45 16.91
N PRO A 11 -2.00 15.87 17.02
CA PRO A 11 -1.60 17.17 16.48
C PRO A 11 -2.02 17.21 15.01
N PRO A 12 -2.59 18.32 14.53
CA PRO A 12 -2.87 18.48 13.11
C PRO A 12 -1.55 18.21 12.37
N GLN A 13 -1.57 17.22 11.47
CA GLN A 13 -0.44 17.02 10.55
C GLN A 13 -0.16 18.37 9.89
N ALA A 14 1.13 18.73 9.83
CA ALA A 14 1.56 20.03 9.34
C ALA A 14 0.92 20.31 7.97
N PRO A 15 0.49 21.56 7.68
CA PRO A 15 -0.22 21.85 6.44
C PRO A 15 0.63 21.47 5.22
N PRO A 16 0.01 20.95 4.14
CA PRO A 16 0.63 20.29 2.98
C PRO A 16 1.50 21.21 2.08
N LYS A 17 1.84 22.41 2.56
CA LYS A 17 2.38 23.49 1.73
C LYS A 17 3.86 23.39 1.37
N ARG A 18 4.65 22.49 1.97
CA ARG A 18 6.12 22.58 1.83
C ARG A 18 6.71 21.86 0.62
N TYR A 19 6.14 20.75 0.14
CA TYR A 19 6.77 19.94 -0.92
C TYR A 19 6.38 20.35 -2.35
N LEU A 20 5.14 20.78 -2.58
CA LEU A 20 4.75 21.37 -3.87
C LEU A 20 5.56 22.65 -4.20
N LEU A 21 6.00 23.37 -3.17
CA LEU A 21 6.83 24.58 -3.32
C LEU A 21 8.31 24.29 -3.58
N SER A 22 8.77 23.04 -3.42
CA SER A 22 10.15 22.64 -3.69
C SER A 22 10.34 21.98 -5.06
N TRP A 23 9.26 21.69 -5.80
CA TRP A 23 9.37 21.15 -7.15
C TRP A 23 9.88 22.24 -8.11
N PRO A 24 10.97 22.03 -8.86
CA PRO A 24 11.39 22.95 -9.90
C PRO A 24 10.24 23.20 -10.89
N GLU A 25 9.96 24.46 -11.23
CA GLU A 25 8.88 24.82 -12.14
C GLU A 25 9.02 24.13 -13.52
N GLU A 26 10.26 23.87 -13.93
CA GLU A 26 10.61 23.19 -15.19
C GLU A 26 10.29 21.70 -15.18
N ASP A 27 10.26 21.06 -14.01
CA ASP A 27 10.03 19.62 -13.83
C ASP A 27 8.61 19.31 -13.36
N PHE A 28 7.75 20.32 -13.18
CA PHE A 28 6.38 20.13 -12.74
C PHE A 28 5.51 19.55 -13.86
N PRO A 29 4.76 18.47 -13.64
CA PRO A 29 3.98 17.84 -14.72
C PRO A 29 2.95 18.79 -15.36
N GLU A 30 2.89 18.87 -16.69
CA GLU A 30 1.96 19.76 -17.42
C GLU A 30 0.46 19.45 -17.16
N GLU A 31 0.16 18.23 -16.71
CA GLU A 31 -1.19 17.82 -16.37
C GLU A 31 -1.55 18.08 -14.91
N ALA A 32 -0.59 18.44 -14.06
CA ALA A 32 -0.84 18.75 -12.67
C ALA A 32 -1.65 20.05 -12.52
N SER A 33 -2.51 20.07 -11.51
CA SER A 33 -3.21 21.29 -11.13
C SER A 33 -2.29 22.21 -10.32
N THR A 34 -2.31 23.49 -10.65
CA THR A 34 -1.67 24.57 -9.89
C THR A 34 -2.69 25.40 -9.09
N ALA A 35 -3.97 25.02 -9.15
CA ALA A 35 -5.05 25.76 -8.50
C ALA A 35 -4.97 25.60 -6.97
N PRO A 36 -4.95 26.69 -6.18
CA PRO A 36 -4.83 26.61 -4.72
C PRO A 36 -5.93 25.78 -4.04
N GLU A 37 -7.13 25.77 -4.60
CA GLU A 37 -8.27 24.95 -4.16
C GLU A 37 -8.00 23.45 -4.24
N ASP A 38 -7.30 23.00 -5.28
CA ASP A 38 -6.96 21.58 -5.46
C ASP A 38 -5.87 21.14 -4.46
N THR A 39 -5.14 22.10 -3.87
CA THR A 39 -4.07 21.83 -2.88
C THR A 39 -4.53 21.79 -1.42
N LYS A 40 -5.83 21.93 -1.14
CA LYS A 40 -6.35 21.89 0.26
C LYS A 40 -6.71 20.48 0.73
N ASP A 41 -7.24 19.65 -0.17
CA ASP A 41 -7.83 18.33 0.15
C ASP A 41 -7.19 17.17 -0.65
N TRP A 42 -5.88 17.24 -0.92
CA TRP A 42 -5.15 16.32 -1.80
C TRP A 42 -4.12 15.47 -1.05
N TYR A 43 -3.84 14.28 -1.58
CA TYR A 43 -2.88 13.30 -1.07
C TYR A 43 -1.46 13.78 -1.32
N TYR A 44 -0.69 14.04 -0.27
CA TYR A 44 0.68 14.53 -0.45
C TYR A 44 1.73 13.42 -0.39
N GLU A 45 1.40 12.27 0.18
CA GLU A 45 2.33 11.18 0.47
C GLU A 45 1.71 9.86 0.01
N PHE A 46 2.47 9.12 -0.80
CA PHE A 46 2.08 7.81 -1.27
C PHE A 46 2.97 6.75 -0.61
N ILE A 47 4.25 6.75 -0.97
CA ILE A 47 5.35 5.95 -0.41
C ILE A 47 6.62 6.81 -0.57
N GLU A 48 7.67 6.62 0.22
CA GLU A 48 8.89 7.48 0.28
C GLU A 48 9.50 7.87 -1.09
N THR A 49 9.23 7.11 -2.16
CA THR A 49 9.74 7.35 -3.51
C THR A 49 8.74 7.95 -4.51
N LEU A 50 7.45 8.05 -4.18
CA LEU A 50 6.41 8.58 -5.08
C LEU A 50 5.52 9.62 -4.39
N PHE A 51 5.17 10.66 -5.14
CA PHE A 51 4.28 11.73 -4.74
C PHE A 51 2.95 11.63 -5.48
N CYS A 52 1.87 11.91 -4.78
CA CYS A 52 0.57 12.13 -5.40
C CYS A 52 0.44 13.62 -5.77
N ILE A 53 -0.06 13.97 -6.95
CA ILE A 53 -0.32 15.37 -7.35
C ILE A 53 -1.71 15.45 -7.99
N PRO A 54 -2.56 16.43 -7.64
CA PRO A 54 -3.86 16.57 -8.28
C PRO A 54 -3.71 16.85 -9.77
N HIS A 55 -4.49 16.18 -10.61
CA HIS A 55 -4.56 16.48 -12.04
C HIS A 55 -5.53 17.65 -12.29
N LYS A 56 -5.29 18.43 -13.36
CA LYS A 56 -6.07 19.64 -13.73
C LYS A 56 -7.54 19.39 -14.12
N ASP A 57 -7.95 18.14 -14.24
CA ASP A 57 -9.35 17.75 -14.48
C ASP A 57 -10.17 17.68 -13.18
N GLY A 58 -9.51 17.73 -12.03
CA GLY A 58 -10.11 17.59 -10.70
C GLY A 58 -10.61 16.18 -10.36
N GLN A 59 -10.51 15.23 -11.29
CA GLN A 59 -11.03 13.85 -11.20
C GLN A 59 -9.93 12.79 -11.18
N SER A 60 -8.69 13.18 -11.43
CA SER A 60 -7.54 12.28 -11.51
C SER A 60 -6.42 12.71 -10.55
N ILE A 61 -5.57 11.76 -10.19
CA ILE A 61 -4.35 11.96 -9.40
C ILE A 61 -3.17 11.44 -10.21
N LEU A 62 -2.09 12.21 -10.24
CA LEU A 62 -0.79 11.79 -10.73
C LEU A 62 -0.04 11.12 -9.58
N ILE A 63 0.55 9.95 -9.79
CA ILE A 63 1.52 9.34 -8.87
C ILE A 63 2.86 9.34 -9.59
N VAL A 64 3.78 10.21 -9.15
CA VAL A 64 5.02 10.55 -9.86
C VAL A 64 6.24 10.42 -8.97
N GLU A 65 7.35 10.03 -9.57
CA GLU A 65 8.66 10.08 -8.94
C GLU A 65 9.15 11.54 -8.90
N PRO A 66 9.71 12.01 -7.77
CA PRO A 66 10.27 13.35 -7.70
C PRO A 66 11.48 13.48 -8.63
N PRO A 67 11.85 14.70 -9.05
CA PRO A 67 13.11 14.93 -9.73
C PRO A 67 14.32 14.56 -8.84
N ASP A 68 15.44 14.22 -9.50
CA ASP A 68 16.64 13.62 -8.90
C ASP A 68 17.27 14.48 -7.77
N ASP A 69 16.99 15.78 -7.75
CA ASP A 69 17.50 16.74 -6.77
C ASP A 69 16.70 16.78 -5.47
N ILE A 70 15.51 16.19 -5.44
CA ILE A 70 14.61 16.15 -4.28
C ILE A 70 14.75 14.85 -3.47
N VAL A 71 15.44 13.83 -3.99
CA VAL A 71 15.42 12.46 -3.45
C VAL A 71 15.82 12.42 -1.96
N PRO A 72 14.88 12.14 -1.05
CA PRO A 72 15.20 11.71 0.31
C PRO A 72 15.78 10.29 0.22
N ASP A 73 16.84 10.02 0.98
CA ASP A 73 17.51 8.74 1.33
C ASP A 73 16.94 7.41 0.77
N SER A 74 16.66 7.35 -0.53
CA SER A 74 16.09 6.19 -1.19
C SER A 74 17.22 5.41 -1.80
N ARG A 75 17.42 4.18 -1.31
CA ARG A 75 18.32 3.21 -1.95
C ARG A 75 17.76 2.70 -3.29
N ALA A 76 16.55 3.11 -3.69
CA ALA A 76 15.96 2.70 -4.95
C ALA A 76 16.61 3.44 -6.14
N ARG A 77 16.76 2.73 -7.26
CA ARG A 77 17.32 3.31 -8.49
C ARG A 77 16.35 4.32 -9.10
N PRO A 78 16.84 5.40 -9.74
CA PRO A 78 15.98 6.31 -10.49
C PRO A 78 15.10 5.55 -11.49
N GLY A 79 13.82 5.87 -11.50
CA GLY A 79 12.86 5.26 -12.39
C GLY A 79 12.27 3.93 -11.92
N TRP A 80 12.83 3.32 -10.87
CA TRP A 80 12.42 2.00 -10.40
C TRP A 80 10.97 2.00 -9.93
N ALA A 81 10.60 2.98 -9.10
CA ALA A 81 9.30 3.01 -8.43
C ALA A 81 8.14 3.17 -9.41
N HIS A 82 8.21 4.16 -10.31
CA HIS A 82 7.14 4.41 -11.27
C HIS A 82 7.03 3.29 -12.32
N LYS A 83 8.15 2.68 -12.74
CA LYS A 83 8.13 1.55 -13.69
C LYS A 83 7.44 0.33 -13.10
N ARG A 84 7.71 -0.01 -11.82
CA ARG A 84 7.02 -1.12 -11.13
C ARG A 84 5.53 -0.85 -10.98
N LEU A 85 5.18 0.34 -10.48
CA LEU A 85 3.79 0.76 -10.33
C LEU A 85 3.02 0.68 -11.67
N LYS A 86 3.60 1.24 -12.73
CA LYS A 86 3.03 1.19 -14.09
C LYS A 86 2.90 -0.25 -14.60
N GLY A 87 3.96 -1.05 -14.50
CA GLY A 87 3.96 -2.43 -14.98
C GLY A 87 2.89 -3.28 -14.31
N ALA A 88 2.68 -3.09 -13.01
CA ALA A 88 1.63 -3.77 -12.27
C ALA A 88 0.23 -3.39 -12.77
N TYR A 89 -0.05 -2.10 -12.94
CA TYR A 89 -1.34 -1.66 -13.50
C TYR A 89 -1.58 -2.19 -14.92
N GLU A 90 -0.55 -2.20 -15.77
CA GLU A 90 -0.63 -2.74 -17.12
C GLU A 90 -0.91 -4.25 -17.13
N LEU A 91 -0.29 -5.02 -16.22
CA LEU A 91 -0.57 -6.45 -16.05
C LEU A 91 -1.99 -6.71 -15.54
N LEU A 92 -2.48 -5.88 -14.62
CA LEU A 92 -3.85 -5.99 -14.07
C LEU A 92 -4.92 -5.73 -15.14
N GLY A 93 -4.64 -4.90 -16.14
CA GLY A 93 -5.47 -4.72 -17.33
C GLY A 93 -6.79 -4.00 -17.06
N ALA A 94 -7.93 -4.63 -17.39
CA ALA A 94 -9.28 -4.02 -17.36
C ALA A 94 -9.77 -3.52 -15.97
N GLY A 95 -8.94 -3.63 -14.95
CA GLY A 95 -9.21 -3.16 -13.59
C GLY A 95 -10.11 -4.08 -12.79
N HIS A 96 -10.26 -3.75 -11.51
CA HIS A 96 -11.12 -4.43 -10.54
C HIS A 96 -11.77 -3.35 -9.67
N PRO A 97 -13.03 -3.48 -9.21
CA PRO A 97 -13.69 -2.45 -8.42
C PRO A 97 -12.93 -2.05 -7.14
N ARG A 98 -12.21 -3.03 -6.57
CA ARG A 98 -11.38 -2.88 -5.35
C ARG A 98 -9.92 -2.51 -5.64
N ILE A 99 -9.62 -2.08 -6.86
CA ILE A 99 -8.33 -1.57 -7.29
C ILE A 99 -8.56 -0.17 -7.85
N VAL A 100 -7.71 0.79 -7.48
CA VAL A 100 -7.81 2.16 -8.02
C VAL A 100 -7.60 2.10 -9.54
N ARG A 101 -8.52 2.71 -10.29
CA ARG A 101 -8.50 2.63 -11.75
C ARG A 101 -7.31 3.37 -12.35
N TYR A 102 -6.51 2.65 -13.13
CA TYR A 102 -5.44 3.20 -13.95
C TYR A 102 -6.00 3.93 -15.17
N LEU A 103 -5.57 5.18 -15.37
CA LEU A 103 -6.00 6.05 -16.48
C LEU A 103 -4.94 6.18 -17.58
N GLY A 104 -3.69 5.84 -17.28
CA GLY A 104 -2.60 5.87 -18.23
C GLY A 104 -1.30 6.39 -17.62
N PRO A 105 -0.20 6.46 -18.39
CA PRO A 105 1.04 7.07 -17.93
C PRO A 105 0.93 8.60 -17.91
N VAL A 106 1.70 9.24 -17.04
CA VAL A 106 1.93 10.70 -17.13
C VAL A 106 2.74 11.00 -18.40
N LYS A 107 2.49 12.12 -19.08
CA LYS A 107 3.18 12.48 -20.34
C LYS A 107 4.70 12.53 -20.24
N SER A 108 5.23 13.02 -19.13
CA SER A 108 6.67 13.05 -18.82
C SER A 108 7.27 11.66 -18.69
N GLY A 109 6.44 10.63 -18.47
CA GLY A 109 6.86 9.24 -18.35
C GLY A 109 7.30 8.81 -16.94
N ASN A 110 7.46 9.74 -16.00
CA ASN A 110 7.94 9.48 -14.63
C ASN A 110 6.83 9.08 -13.63
N GLY A 111 5.69 8.59 -14.11
CA GLY A 111 4.54 8.32 -13.24
C GLY A 111 3.34 7.71 -13.93
N VAL A 112 2.28 7.54 -13.14
CA VAL A 112 0.96 7.06 -13.57
C VAL A 112 -0.13 8.07 -13.24
N VAL A 113 -1.20 8.05 -14.03
CA VAL A 113 -2.45 8.76 -13.75
C VAL A 113 -3.47 7.73 -13.28
N VAL A 114 -4.10 8.00 -12.14
CA VAL A 114 -5.14 7.16 -11.55
C VAL A 114 -6.38 7.99 -11.23
N GLU A 115 -7.52 7.34 -11.05
CA GLU A 115 -8.72 8.05 -10.61
C GLU A 115 -8.56 8.64 -9.21
N ARG A 116 -9.13 9.83 -9.00
CA ARG A 116 -9.26 10.42 -7.67
C ARG A 116 -10.40 9.76 -6.93
N LEU A 117 -10.16 9.40 -5.68
CA LEU A 117 -11.19 8.88 -4.79
C LEU A 117 -11.60 9.94 -3.76
N TRP A 118 -12.67 9.66 -3.04
CA TRP A 118 -13.10 10.44 -1.89
C TRP A 118 -13.77 9.44 -0.97
N PRO A 119 -13.41 9.33 0.31
CA PRO A 119 -12.51 10.19 1.10
C PRO A 119 -11.00 10.07 0.83
N GLY A 120 -10.54 9.09 0.04
CA GLY A 120 -9.10 8.92 -0.25
C GLY A 120 -8.36 8.02 0.76
N PRO A 121 -7.04 8.20 1.00
CA PRO A 121 -6.22 7.33 1.82
C PRO A 121 -6.84 7.02 3.18
N ILE A 122 -6.96 5.73 3.51
CA ILE A 122 -7.60 5.31 4.77
C ILE A 122 -6.85 5.85 6.00
N LEU A 123 -5.53 5.99 5.91
CA LEU A 123 -4.68 6.51 6.97
C LEU A 123 -4.93 7.97 7.32
N TRP A 124 -5.61 8.70 6.44
CA TRP A 124 -5.96 10.09 6.70
C TRP A 124 -7.20 10.19 7.55
N HIS A 125 -7.94 9.10 7.72
CA HIS A 125 -9.19 9.10 8.44
C HIS A 125 -9.02 8.37 9.77
N SER A 126 -9.35 9.05 10.86
CA SER A 126 -9.54 8.36 12.13
C SER A 126 -10.85 7.59 12.10
N LEU A 127 -10.81 6.31 12.49
CA LEU A 127 -11.97 5.43 12.53
C LEU A 127 -12.67 5.49 13.90
N PRO A 128 -14.00 5.30 13.97
CA PRO A 128 -14.69 5.13 15.24
C PRO A 128 -14.09 3.99 16.07
N LEU A 129 -13.99 4.21 17.38
CA LEU A 129 -13.46 3.19 18.29
C LEU A 129 -14.49 2.09 18.51
N MET A 130 -14.09 0.85 18.24
CA MET A 130 -14.83 -0.35 18.62
C MET A 130 -14.29 -0.95 19.92
N ALA A 131 -15.16 -1.40 20.82
CA ALA A 131 -14.73 -1.92 22.13
C ALA A 131 -13.85 -3.17 22.03
N THR A 132 -12.67 -3.17 22.69
CA THR A 132 -11.72 -4.29 22.75
C THR A 132 -11.48 -4.73 24.21
N PRO A 133 -11.77 -5.98 24.61
CA PRO A 133 -12.43 -7.06 23.85
C PRO A 133 -13.88 -6.72 23.43
N LEU A 134 -14.43 -7.43 22.44
CA LEU A 134 -15.82 -7.25 22.02
C LEU A 134 -16.76 -7.64 23.18
N PRO A 135 -17.70 -6.77 23.58
CA PRO A 135 -18.67 -7.11 24.62
C PRO A 135 -19.54 -8.30 24.20
N ARG A 136 -20.03 -9.07 25.18
CA ARG A 136 -20.99 -10.17 24.93
C ARG A 136 -22.25 -9.70 24.19
N GLU A 137 -22.67 -8.47 24.47
CA GLU A 137 -23.76 -7.80 23.78
C GLU A 137 -23.20 -6.51 23.16
N PRO A 138 -22.70 -6.58 21.90
CA PRO A 138 -22.09 -5.42 21.26
C PRO A 138 -23.17 -4.35 21.00
N SER A 139 -22.78 -3.09 21.16
CA SER A 139 -23.62 -1.94 20.85
C SER A 139 -24.01 -1.92 19.36
N HIS A 140 -24.95 -1.06 18.98
CA HIS A 140 -25.28 -0.89 17.56
C HIS A 140 -24.05 -0.43 16.75
N GLU A 141 -23.31 0.55 17.27
CA GLU A 141 -22.09 1.08 16.67
C GLU A 141 -21.00 0.00 16.54
N ASP A 142 -20.78 -0.82 17.57
CA ASP A 142 -19.82 -1.93 17.50
C ASP A 142 -20.20 -2.94 16.41
N ARG A 143 -21.50 -3.25 16.26
CA ARG A 143 -21.97 -4.16 15.20
C ARG A 143 -21.76 -3.59 13.82
N VAL A 144 -22.05 -2.29 13.64
CA VAL A 144 -21.85 -1.61 12.35
C VAL A 144 -20.38 -1.52 11.99
N MET A 145 -19.50 -1.18 12.94
CA MET A 145 -18.04 -1.22 12.72
C MET A 145 -17.57 -2.63 12.35
N LEU A 146 -18.10 -3.65 13.02
CA LEU A 146 -17.74 -5.03 12.70
C LEU A 146 -18.16 -5.39 11.27
N CYS A 147 -19.38 -5.02 10.85
CA CYS A 147 -19.82 -5.17 9.45
C CYS A 147 -18.88 -4.46 8.46
N LEU A 148 -18.44 -3.23 8.77
CA LEU A 148 -17.51 -2.48 7.93
C LEU A 148 -16.15 -3.20 7.80
N TYR A 149 -15.62 -3.75 8.89
CA TYR A 149 -14.36 -4.50 8.86
C TYR A 149 -14.46 -5.83 8.11
N TYR A 150 -15.58 -6.55 8.23
CA TYR A 150 -15.84 -7.73 7.40
C TYR A 150 -15.93 -7.38 5.93
N ARG A 151 -16.60 -6.28 5.59
CA ARG A 151 -16.66 -5.74 4.23
C ARG A 151 -15.26 -5.47 3.70
N TRP A 152 -14.45 -4.69 4.42
CA TRP A 152 -13.09 -4.39 3.99
C TRP A 152 -12.20 -5.63 3.88
N ALA A 153 -12.32 -6.58 4.81
CA ALA A 153 -11.59 -7.85 4.75
C ALA A 153 -11.89 -8.61 3.45
N LEU A 154 -13.17 -8.74 3.09
CA LEU A 154 -13.59 -9.41 1.85
C LEU A 154 -13.18 -8.63 0.60
N GLN A 155 -13.28 -7.30 0.62
CA GLN A 155 -12.90 -6.45 -0.51
C GLN A 155 -11.40 -6.52 -0.81
N VAL A 156 -10.53 -6.60 0.22
CA VAL A 156 -9.09 -6.81 -0.01
C VAL A 156 -8.87 -8.18 -0.64
N LEU A 157 -9.47 -9.24 -0.09
CA LEU A 157 -9.31 -10.59 -0.63
C LEU A 157 -9.82 -10.71 -2.07
N SER A 158 -10.92 -10.03 -2.40
CA SER A 158 -11.46 -9.91 -3.75
C SER A 158 -10.44 -9.28 -4.71
N ALA A 159 -9.77 -8.21 -4.28
CA ALA A 159 -8.67 -7.60 -5.05
C ALA A 159 -7.45 -8.52 -5.19
N LEU A 160 -7.03 -9.19 -4.10
CA LEU A 160 -5.89 -10.10 -4.10
C LEU A 160 -6.14 -11.30 -5.02
N LYS A 161 -7.32 -11.92 -4.94
CA LYS A 161 -7.75 -12.98 -5.85
C LYS A 161 -7.60 -12.55 -7.31
N PHE A 162 -8.05 -11.35 -7.65
CA PHE A 162 -7.94 -10.81 -9.01
C PHE A 162 -6.49 -10.54 -9.44
N ALA A 163 -5.63 -10.10 -8.53
CA ALA A 163 -4.21 -9.87 -8.79
C ALA A 163 -3.47 -11.21 -8.96
N HIS A 164 -3.72 -12.18 -8.08
CA HIS A 164 -3.15 -13.52 -8.12
C HIS A 164 -3.52 -14.27 -9.40
N SER A 165 -4.74 -14.06 -9.93
CA SER A 165 -5.13 -14.64 -11.22
C SER A 165 -4.34 -14.10 -12.42
N ARG A 166 -3.51 -13.08 -12.21
CA ARG A 166 -2.62 -12.46 -13.19
C ARG A 166 -1.15 -12.55 -12.79
N SER A 167 -0.84 -13.37 -11.78
CA SER A 167 0.51 -13.52 -11.23
C SER A 167 1.11 -12.20 -10.72
N VAL A 168 0.26 -11.28 -10.26
CA VAL A 168 0.66 -10.05 -9.58
C VAL A 168 0.45 -10.25 -8.08
N PHE A 169 1.53 -10.12 -7.32
CA PHE A 169 1.55 -10.22 -5.87
C PHE A 169 1.89 -8.85 -5.31
N ILE A 170 1.15 -8.33 -4.34
CA ILE A 170 1.30 -6.92 -3.93
C ILE A 170 2.56 -6.73 -3.08
N ARG A 171 2.92 -7.73 -2.25
CA ARG A 171 3.99 -7.70 -1.25
C ARG A 171 3.90 -6.51 -0.29
N ASN A 172 4.21 -6.74 0.98
CA ASN A 172 4.19 -5.69 2.00
C ASN A 172 2.89 -4.84 2.00
N PHE A 173 1.74 -5.51 1.84
CA PHE A 173 0.45 -4.84 1.79
C PHE A 173 0.14 -4.17 3.13
N CYS A 174 -0.15 -2.87 3.11
CA CYS A 174 -0.39 -2.09 4.32
C CYS A 174 -1.43 -0.98 4.09
N SER A 175 -1.80 -0.29 5.17
CA SER A 175 -2.81 0.77 5.14
C SER A 175 -2.44 1.98 4.28
N GLN A 176 -1.16 2.24 4.01
CA GLN A 176 -0.75 3.30 3.08
C GLN A 176 -1.20 3.01 1.64
N LEU A 177 -1.42 1.75 1.30
CA LEU A 177 -1.77 1.29 -0.04
C LEU A 177 -3.28 1.25 -0.29
N VAL A 178 -4.10 1.68 0.68
CA VAL A 178 -5.56 1.53 0.67
C VAL A 178 -6.24 2.90 0.71
N TRP A 179 -7.08 3.15 -0.28
CA TRP A 179 -7.91 4.35 -0.38
C TRP A 179 -9.39 3.98 -0.24
N LEU A 180 -10.20 4.94 0.20
CA LEU A 180 -11.64 4.84 0.38
C LEU A 180 -12.40 5.55 -0.75
N ARG A 181 -13.44 4.90 -1.25
CA ARG A 181 -14.47 5.47 -2.14
C ARG A 181 -15.60 6.12 -1.32
N SER A 182 -16.53 6.79 -2.01
CA SER A 182 -17.56 7.62 -1.35
C SER A 182 -18.49 6.77 -0.50
N ASP A 183 -18.72 5.55 -0.97
CA ASP A 183 -19.50 4.51 -0.31
C ASP A 183 -18.72 3.78 0.79
N PHE A 184 -17.54 4.28 1.16
CA PHE A 184 -16.61 3.67 2.11
C PHE A 184 -16.13 2.27 1.71
N SER A 185 -16.27 1.86 0.43
CA SER A 185 -15.54 0.69 -0.06
C SER A 185 -14.05 1.02 -0.21
N ILE A 186 -13.22 -0.01 -0.09
CA ILE A 186 -11.78 0.14 -0.27
C ILE A 186 -11.36 -0.05 -1.73
N ALA A 187 -10.27 0.60 -2.10
CA ALA A 187 -9.55 0.39 -3.34
C ALA A 187 -8.04 0.37 -3.08
N ILE A 188 -7.35 -0.63 -3.62
CA ILE A 188 -5.90 -0.78 -3.49
C ILE A 188 -5.19 0.03 -4.58
N THR A 189 -4.17 0.79 -4.20
CA THR A 189 -3.36 1.62 -5.11
C THR A 189 -1.87 1.26 -5.11
N GLY A 190 -1.38 0.62 -4.05
CA GLY A 190 0.05 0.51 -3.72
C GLY A 190 0.86 -0.55 -4.47
N PHE A 191 0.71 -0.66 -5.79
CA PHE A 191 1.41 -1.69 -6.57
C PHE A 191 2.90 -1.42 -6.80
N MET A 192 3.50 -0.41 -6.16
CA MET A 192 4.95 -0.21 -6.18
C MET A 192 5.69 -1.42 -5.59
N CYS A 193 5.16 -1.99 -4.51
CA CYS A 193 5.73 -3.18 -3.87
C CYS A 193 5.46 -4.46 -4.67
N SER A 194 4.62 -4.39 -5.70
CA SER A 194 4.15 -5.59 -6.37
C SER A 194 5.26 -6.32 -7.09
N SER A 195 5.16 -7.65 -7.11
CA SER A 195 6.04 -8.57 -7.80
C SER A 195 5.23 -9.35 -8.83
N ALA A 196 5.82 -9.52 -10.00
CA ALA A 196 5.32 -10.37 -11.06
C ALA A 196 6.52 -10.82 -11.92
N PRO A 197 6.48 -12.00 -12.56
CA PRO A 197 7.59 -12.48 -13.37
C PRO A 197 8.08 -11.46 -14.42
N GLU A 198 7.16 -10.75 -15.06
CA GLU A 198 7.44 -9.71 -16.05
C GLU A 198 8.08 -8.47 -15.43
N ILE A 199 7.61 -8.05 -14.26
CA ILE A 199 8.16 -6.92 -13.50
C ILE A 199 9.59 -7.23 -13.06
N GLU A 200 9.83 -8.41 -12.48
CA GLU A 200 11.17 -8.81 -12.03
C GLU A 200 12.14 -8.99 -13.19
N LYS A 201 11.68 -9.52 -14.33
CA LYS A 201 12.49 -9.64 -15.53
C LYS A 201 12.86 -8.28 -16.13
N GLN A 202 11.95 -7.30 -16.10
CA GLN A 202 12.28 -5.93 -16.50
C GLN A 202 13.29 -5.32 -15.53
N TYR A 203 13.07 -5.48 -14.23
CA TYR A 203 13.97 -4.98 -13.19
C TYR A 203 15.40 -5.53 -13.37
N LYS A 204 15.57 -6.85 -13.54
CA LYS A 204 16.89 -7.46 -13.77
C LYS A 204 17.58 -6.90 -15.02
N ARG A 205 16.84 -6.61 -16.09
CA ARG A 205 17.38 -6.00 -17.31
C ARG A 205 17.86 -4.57 -17.08
N ASP A 206 17.01 -3.74 -16.48
CA ASP A 206 17.35 -2.35 -16.16
C ASP A 206 18.57 -2.31 -15.22
N ALA A 207 18.62 -3.23 -14.26
CA ALA A 207 19.72 -3.33 -13.31
C ALA A 207 21.06 -3.67 -13.98
N MET A 208 21.04 -4.58 -14.96
CA MET A 208 22.21 -4.92 -15.77
C MET A 208 22.64 -3.78 -16.70
N GLU A 209 21.70 -3.01 -17.24
CA GLU A 209 21.99 -1.87 -18.12
C GLU A 209 22.64 -0.72 -17.37
N ASP A 210 22.11 -0.33 -16.21
CA ASP A 210 22.69 0.69 -15.32
C ASP A 210 24.11 0.29 -14.85
N GLU A 211 24.32 -0.98 -14.48
CA GLU A 211 25.66 -1.45 -14.10
C GLU A 211 26.64 -1.38 -15.29
N ARG A 212 26.20 -1.72 -16.51
CA ARG A 212 27.02 -1.58 -17.73
C ARG A 212 27.36 -0.12 -18.00
N GLU A 213 26.41 0.80 -17.81
CA GLU A 213 26.65 2.24 -17.95
C GLU A 213 27.66 2.75 -16.92
N ARG A 214 27.48 2.40 -15.64
CA ARG A 214 28.43 2.73 -14.57
C ARG A 214 29.84 2.22 -14.83
N ARG A 215 29.98 1.00 -15.37
CA ARG A 215 31.30 0.45 -15.77
C ARG A 215 31.93 1.26 -16.90
N ARG A 216 31.15 1.73 -17.88
CA ARG A 216 31.66 2.61 -18.94
C ARG A 216 32.13 3.95 -18.39
N ASP A 217 31.37 4.54 -17.47
CA ASP A 217 31.75 5.81 -16.84
C ASP A 217 33.00 5.68 -15.98
N ARG A 218 33.12 4.59 -15.19
CA ARG A 218 34.34 4.27 -14.44
C ARG A 218 35.54 3.99 -15.32
N ALA A 219 35.33 3.47 -16.53
CA ALA A 219 36.39 3.21 -17.51
C ALA A 219 36.86 4.48 -18.25
N GLN A 220 36.23 5.64 -18.03
CA GLN A 220 36.77 6.91 -18.55
C GLN A 220 38.04 7.31 -17.78
N PRO A 221 39.14 7.66 -18.47
CA PRO A 221 40.46 7.70 -17.86
C PRO A 221 40.72 9.04 -17.16
N TYR A 222 40.43 9.11 -15.86
CA TYR A 222 41.16 10.00 -14.96
C TYR A 222 42.21 9.17 -14.20
N GLY A 223 43.39 9.03 -14.82
CA GLY A 223 44.61 8.53 -14.17
C GLY A 223 44.55 7.09 -13.67
N SER A 224 44.75 6.12 -14.57
CA SER A 224 44.92 4.70 -14.21
C SER A 224 46.04 4.53 -13.17
N PRO A 225 45.81 3.85 -12.04
CA PRO A 225 46.89 3.25 -11.26
C PRO A 225 47.64 2.23 -12.13
N PRO A 226 48.92 1.95 -11.86
CA PRO A 226 49.74 1.09 -12.72
C PRO A 226 49.13 -0.32 -12.80
N TYR A 227 48.95 -0.78 -14.04
CA TYR A 227 48.47 -2.09 -14.45
C TYR A 227 49.25 -3.21 -13.76
N ASP A 228 48.56 -4.05 -12.97
CA ASP A 228 49.10 -5.31 -12.45
C ASP A 228 48.90 -6.42 -13.50
N PRO A 229 49.98 -6.98 -14.08
CA PRO A 229 49.91 -8.00 -15.12
C PRO A 229 49.39 -9.37 -14.63
N ALA A 230 49.03 -9.53 -13.36
CA ALA A 230 48.40 -10.74 -12.84
C ALA A 230 46.86 -10.81 -13.05
N TYR A 231 46.23 -9.76 -13.58
CA TYR A 231 44.78 -9.72 -13.77
C TYR A 231 44.36 -10.37 -15.10
N ASP A 232 43.74 -11.55 -15.03
CA ASP A 232 43.19 -12.29 -16.18
C ASP A 232 41.73 -11.86 -16.46
N PRO A 233 41.42 -11.24 -17.62
CA PRO A 233 40.06 -10.80 -17.97
C PRO A 233 39.08 -11.95 -18.25
N LYS A 234 39.51 -13.21 -18.21
CA LYS A 234 38.69 -14.37 -18.57
C LYS A 234 37.86 -14.98 -17.44
N MET A 235 37.81 -14.33 -16.27
CA MET A 235 37.07 -14.82 -15.10
C MET A 235 35.69 -14.18 -14.88
N GLU A 236 35.18 -13.38 -15.83
CA GLU A 236 33.87 -12.70 -15.74
C GLU A 236 32.83 -13.25 -16.73
N GLU A 237 32.68 -14.58 -16.83
CA GLU A 237 31.53 -15.22 -17.49
C GLU A 237 30.80 -16.19 -16.53
N SER A 238 30.79 -15.89 -15.22
CA SER A 238 29.82 -16.46 -14.27
C SER A 238 28.87 -15.36 -13.81
N ASP A 239 27.98 -14.97 -14.73
CA ASP A 239 27.06 -13.82 -14.60
C ASP A 239 25.97 -13.97 -13.52
N ASP A 240 25.92 -15.07 -12.76
CA ASP A 240 24.80 -15.34 -11.86
C ASP A 240 25.10 -15.14 -10.36
N GLU A 241 26.37 -15.10 -9.92
CA GLU A 241 26.69 -15.20 -8.48
C GLU A 241 27.25 -13.91 -7.85
N TYR A 242 27.60 -12.88 -8.64
CA TYR A 242 28.26 -11.66 -8.14
C TYR A 242 27.38 -10.40 -8.11
N PHE A 243 26.09 -10.50 -8.46
CA PHE A 243 25.16 -9.36 -8.48
C PHE A 243 24.60 -8.96 -7.09
N SER A 244 25.06 -9.61 -6.01
CA SER A 244 24.34 -9.63 -4.71
C SER A 244 24.76 -8.57 -3.68
N SER A 245 25.82 -7.77 -3.81
CA SER A 245 26.47 -7.18 -2.61
C SER A 245 26.61 -5.66 -2.48
N SER A 246 25.96 -4.80 -3.28
CA SER A 246 26.04 -3.34 -2.99
C SER A 246 24.74 -2.54 -3.01
N TRP A 247 23.63 -3.13 -3.45
CA TRP A 247 22.31 -2.57 -3.26
C TRP A 247 21.48 -3.67 -2.64
N SER A 248 21.14 -3.55 -1.35
CA SER A 248 20.09 -4.40 -0.79
C SER A 248 18.86 -4.18 -1.68
N GLU A 249 18.18 -5.27 -2.04
CA GLU A 249 16.80 -5.25 -2.52
C GLU A 249 16.10 -4.10 -1.81
N GLY A 250 15.68 -3.05 -2.53
CA GLY A 250 15.37 -1.75 -1.95
C GLY A 250 14.62 -1.92 -0.63
N GLU A 251 15.36 -1.84 0.48
CA GLU A 251 14.80 -1.99 1.82
C GLU A 251 13.95 -0.75 1.97
N LEU A 252 12.67 -0.88 1.62
CA LEU A 252 11.68 0.15 1.81
C LEU A 252 11.60 0.37 3.31
N ILE A 253 12.29 1.41 3.78
CA ILE A 253 12.04 1.93 5.12
C ILE A 253 10.69 2.63 4.99
N TYR A 254 9.77 2.34 5.91
CA TYR A 254 8.47 3.01 5.96
C TYR A 254 8.47 3.91 7.18
N HIS A 255 8.82 5.18 7.03
CA HIS A 255 8.69 6.16 8.10
C HIS A 255 7.25 6.68 8.23
N GLY A 256 6.34 5.86 8.75
CA GLY A 256 5.00 6.31 9.11
C GLY A 256 4.02 5.17 9.34
N ALA A 257 3.73 4.87 10.61
CA ALA A 257 3.06 3.65 11.08
C ALA A 257 3.88 2.37 10.82
N SER A 258 5.00 2.28 11.53
CA SER A 258 5.88 1.11 11.60
C SER A 258 5.11 -0.18 11.89
N VAL A 259 4.82 -0.92 10.83
CA VAL A 259 4.79 -2.39 10.81
C VAL A 259 6.26 -2.88 10.67
N GLY A 260 7.19 -2.19 11.35
CA GLY A 260 8.64 -2.38 11.20
C GLY A 260 9.17 -3.69 11.76
N ASP A 261 8.33 -4.48 12.42
CA ASP A 261 8.71 -5.77 13.02
C ASP A 261 8.10 -6.99 12.27
N TYR A 262 7.33 -6.78 11.20
CA TYR A 262 6.63 -7.86 10.48
C TYR A 262 7.14 -8.03 9.05
N ILE A 263 8.41 -8.41 8.95
CA ILE A 263 8.99 -8.84 7.69
C ILE A 263 8.60 -10.31 7.49
N TRP A 264 7.90 -10.60 6.40
CA TRP A 264 7.60 -11.97 5.99
C TRP A 264 8.92 -12.76 5.83
N ALA A 265 9.07 -13.87 6.58
CA ALA A 265 10.29 -14.68 6.62
C ALA A 265 10.32 -15.77 5.53
N GLY A 266 9.84 -15.44 4.32
CA GLY A 266 9.86 -16.36 3.17
C GLY A 266 11.20 -16.34 2.42
N GLU A 267 11.58 -17.48 1.85
CA GLU A 267 12.83 -17.66 1.08
C GLU A 267 12.70 -17.30 -0.41
N THR A 268 11.60 -16.68 -0.85
CA THR A 268 11.33 -16.48 -2.29
C THR A 268 11.66 -15.08 -2.77
N ASP A 269 12.53 -14.98 -3.78
CA ASP A 269 12.85 -13.74 -4.51
C ASP A 269 11.63 -13.12 -5.24
N VAL A 270 10.53 -13.87 -5.35
CA VAL A 270 9.29 -13.48 -6.04
C VAL A 270 8.15 -13.52 -5.03
N GLY A 271 7.22 -12.56 -5.16
CA GLY A 271 6.02 -12.55 -4.31
C GLY A 271 5.17 -13.81 -4.49
N CYS A 272 4.46 -14.19 -3.43
CA CYS A 272 3.60 -15.38 -3.43
C CYS A 272 2.25 -15.12 -2.75
N VAL A 273 1.34 -16.08 -2.85
CA VAL A 273 -0.01 -15.98 -2.28
C VAL A 273 0.05 -15.91 -0.76
N GLU A 274 0.89 -16.73 -0.15
CA GLU A 274 1.08 -16.82 1.30
C GLU A 274 1.54 -15.49 1.89
N GLU A 275 2.50 -14.82 1.24
CA GLU A 275 3.00 -13.49 1.63
C GLU A 275 1.88 -12.45 1.56
N ASP A 276 1.10 -12.40 0.47
CA ASP A 276 -0.01 -11.44 0.35
C ASP A 276 -1.11 -11.70 1.39
N LEU A 277 -1.41 -12.96 1.70
CA LEU A 277 -2.39 -13.33 2.73
C LEU A 277 -1.89 -13.04 4.15
N TYR A 278 -0.59 -13.18 4.39
CA TYR A 278 0.05 -12.75 5.63
C TYR A 278 -0.15 -11.24 5.84
N TYR A 279 0.20 -10.43 4.84
CA TYR A 279 0.06 -8.97 4.94
C TYR A 279 -1.41 -8.52 4.99
N TRP A 280 -2.32 -9.22 4.30
CA TRP A 280 -3.76 -9.04 4.49
C TRP A 280 -4.16 -9.25 5.95
N ALA A 281 -3.69 -10.32 6.60
CA ALA A 281 -4.04 -10.60 7.98
C ALA A 281 -3.50 -9.53 8.94
N VAL A 282 -2.26 -9.08 8.72
CA VAL A 282 -1.67 -7.95 9.48
C VAL A 282 -2.50 -6.68 9.31
N PHE A 283 -2.91 -6.35 8.09
CA PHE A 283 -3.74 -5.18 7.81
C PHE A 283 -5.11 -5.26 8.49
N ILE A 284 -5.81 -6.40 8.40
CA ILE A 284 -7.13 -6.58 9.04
C ILE A 284 -7.00 -6.58 10.57
N GLN A 285 -5.97 -7.21 11.11
CA GLN A 285 -5.67 -7.15 12.54
C GLN A 285 -5.42 -5.70 12.98
N TYR A 286 -4.66 -4.93 12.21
CA TYR A 286 -4.41 -3.51 12.49
C TYR A 286 -5.70 -2.69 12.55
N LEU A 287 -6.60 -2.87 11.57
CA LEU A 287 -7.91 -2.21 11.54
C LEU A 287 -8.77 -2.62 12.74
N MET A 288 -8.92 -3.92 12.98
CA MET A 288 -9.79 -4.44 14.05
C MET A 288 -9.25 -4.12 15.45
N SER A 289 -7.93 -3.98 15.62
CA SER A 289 -7.33 -3.60 16.91
C SER A 289 -7.57 -2.13 17.27
N ASN A 290 -8.11 -1.31 16.35
CA ASN A 290 -8.19 0.15 16.46
C ASN A 290 -6.82 0.81 16.76
N VAL A 291 -5.72 0.18 16.31
CA VAL A 291 -4.34 0.61 16.56
C VAL A 291 -3.96 1.87 15.77
N ILE A 292 -4.84 2.37 14.89
CA ILE A 292 -4.71 3.72 14.30
C ILE A 292 -4.58 4.81 15.39
N THR A 293 -5.04 4.55 16.63
CA THR A 293 -4.95 5.50 17.76
C THR A 293 -3.86 5.21 18.79
N LYS A 294 -3.15 4.08 18.73
CA LYS A 294 -2.09 3.74 19.69
C LYS A 294 -0.88 3.13 18.98
N SER A 295 0.17 3.95 18.86
CA SER A 295 1.50 3.60 18.36
C SER A 295 2.24 2.61 19.29
N THR A 296 1.73 1.40 19.45
CA THR A 296 2.45 0.30 20.11
C THR A 296 2.40 -0.92 19.21
N ALA A 297 3.59 -1.46 18.95
CA ALA A 297 3.83 -2.65 18.15
C ALA A 297 2.84 -3.76 18.51
N LEU A 298 2.13 -4.25 17.49
CA LEU A 298 1.47 -5.54 17.58
C LEU A 298 2.60 -6.59 17.71
N ASP A 299 2.44 -7.60 18.56
CA ASP A 299 3.26 -8.80 18.53
C ASP A 299 2.50 -9.87 17.72
N ALA A 300 3.18 -10.64 16.86
CA ALA A 300 2.58 -11.80 16.17
C ALA A 300 1.92 -12.80 17.15
N SER A 301 2.36 -12.81 18.42
CA SER A 301 1.79 -13.62 19.50
C SER A 301 0.44 -13.13 20.03
N GLU A 302 -0.08 -12.00 19.53
CA GLU A 302 -1.38 -11.46 19.94
C GLU A 302 -2.55 -11.92 19.06
N SER A 303 -2.31 -12.59 17.93
CA SER A 303 -3.38 -13.11 17.06
C SER A 303 -4.21 -14.19 17.75
N ASP A 304 -3.60 -15.01 18.61
CA ASP A 304 -4.26 -15.98 19.51
C ASP A 304 -5.20 -15.33 20.54
N LYS A 305 -5.15 -13.99 20.69
CA LYS A 305 -6.02 -13.22 21.60
C LYS A 305 -7.22 -12.60 20.89
N PHE A 306 -7.32 -12.70 19.55
CA PHE A 306 -8.47 -12.20 18.82
C PHE A 306 -9.67 -13.13 18.97
N GLU A 307 -10.83 -12.54 19.25
CA GLU A 307 -12.09 -13.29 19.24
C GLU A 307 -12.40 -13.78 17.82
N ASP A 308 -13.01 -14.95 17.68
CA ASP A 308 -13.45 -15.45 16.37
C ASP A 308 -14.44 -14.50 15.68
N ALA A 309 -15.23 -13.75 16.46
CA ALA A 309 -16.10 -12.69 15.95
C ALA A 309 -15.33 -11.57 15.23
N ARG A 310 -14.01 -11.44 15.47
CA ARG A 310 -13.08 -10.53 14.79
C ARG A 310 -12.08 -11.32 13.94
N LEU A 311 -12.51 -12.44 13.37
CA LEU A 311 -11.71 -13.30 12.50
C LEU A 311 -10.46 -13.91 13.16
N GLY A 312 -10.38 -13.99 14.49
CA GLY A 312 -9.17 -14.43 15.21
C GLY A 312 -8.52 -15.71 14.65
N THR A 313 -9.27 -16.80 14.56
CA THR A 313 -8.76 -18.08 13.98
C THR A 313 -8.34 -17.93 12.51
N VAL A 314 -9.07 -17.16 11.69
CA VAL A 314 -8.74 -16.97 10.28
C VAL A 314 -7.45 -16.16 10.14
N LEU A 315 -7.30 -15.08 10.91
CA LEU A 315 -6.11 -14.25 10.91
C LEU A 315 -4.89 -15.03 11.40
N ALA A 316 -5.00 -15.81 12.48
CA ALA A 316 -3.91 -16.66 12.97
C ALA A 316 -3.45 -17.66 11.91
N ASN A 317 -4.37 -18.32 11.21
CA ASN A 317 -4.02 -19.26 10.14
C ASN A 317 -3.36 -18.58 8.92
N ALA A 318 -3.77 -17.36 8.58
CA ALA A 318 -3.13 -16.58 7.51
C ALA A 318 -1.72 -16.13 7.91
N LEU A 319 -1.52 -15.69 9.16
CA LEU A 319 -0.20 -15.32 9.69
C LEU A 319 0.76 -16.51 9.74
N GLU A 320 0.25 -17.72 9.96
CA GLU A 320 1.01 -18.97 9.89
C GLU A 320 1.08 -19.56 8.47
N SER A 321 0.56 -18.85 7.46
CA SER A 321 0.56 -19.26 6.04
C SER A 321 0.02 -20.64 5.77
N LYS A 322 -1.12 -20.94 6.39
CA LYS A 322 -1.85 -22.19 6.19
C LYS A 322 -2.77 -22.18 4.98
N PHE A 323 -2.97 -21.03 4.34
CA PHE A 323 -3.87 -20.87 3.22
C PHE A 323 -3.14 -20.88 1.89
N GLN A 324 -3.76 -21.49 0.89
CA GLN A 324 -3.17 -21.63 -0.45
C GLN A 324 -3.75 -20.65 -1.47
N SER A 325 -4.86 -19.99 -1.13
CA SER A 325 -5.55 -19.08 -2.04
C SER A 325 -6.39 -18.05 -1.30
N ALA A 326 -6.55 -16.86 -1.90
CA ALA A 326 -7.49 -15.85 -1.40
C ALA A 326 -8.95 -16.38 -1.37
N ASP A 327 -9.32 -17.27 -2.30
CA ASP A 327 -10.64 -17.91 -2.34
C ASP A 327 -10.95 -18.71 -1.07
N GLU A 328 -9.98 -19.50 -0.61
CA GLU A 328 -10.11 -20.28 0.63
C GLU A 328 -10.38 -19.37 1.83
N VAL A 329 -9.64 -18.26 1.94
CA VAL A 329 -9.80 -17.29 3.02
C VAL A 329 -11.14 -16.56 2.93
N MET A 330 -11.56 -16.17 1.73
CA MET A 330 -12.85 -15.50 1.51
C MET A 330 -14.01 -16.37 2.00
N GLU A 331 -14.03 -17.65 1.65
CA GLU A 331 -15.09 -18.57 2.08
C GLU A 331 -15.12 -18.74 3.60
N LEU A 332 -13.96 -18.80 4.26
CA LEU A 332 -13.90 -18.84 5.72
C LEU A 332 -14.40 -17.54 6.36
N VAL A 333 -14.04 -16.38 5.82
CA VAL A 333 -14.54 -15.08 6.29
C VAL A 333 -16.06 -14.99 6.16
N LYS A 334 -16.63 -15.47 5.04
CA LYS A 334 -18.09 -15.54 4.83
C LYS A 334 -18.78 -16.48 5.82
N ILE A 335 -18.15 -17.62 6.14
CA ILE A 335 -18.64 -18.55 7.15
C ILE A 335 -18.65 -17.88 8.54
N GLU A 336 -17.56 -17.22 8.94
CA GLU A 336 -17.50 -16.51 10.21
C GLU A 336 -18.53 -15.37 10.28
N ALA A 337 -18.67 -14.59 9.20
CA ALA A 337 -19.68 -13.53 9.09
C ALA A 337 -21.09 -14.08 9.34
N SER A 338 -21.42 -15.21 8.71
CA SER A 338 -22.72 -15.87 8.84
C SER A 338 -23.00 -16.34 10.28
N LYS A 339 -21.99 -16.85 10.99
CA LYS A 339 -22.13 -17.30 12.39
C LYS A 339 -22.53 -16.17 13.34
N ILE A 340 -22.07 -14.95 13.08
CA ILE A 340 -22.37 -13.77 13.89
C ILE A 340 -23.52 -12.92 13.33
N GLY A 341 -24.19 -13.40 12.28
CA GLY A 341 -25.37 -12.76 11.71
C GLY A 341 -25.09 -11.59 10.76
N ILE A 342 -23.87 -11.49 10.23
CA ILE A 342 -23.53 -10.54 9.17
C ILE A 342 -23.92 -11.15 7.82
N SER A 343 -24.69 -10.40 7.02
CA SER A 343 -25.12 -10.84 5.69
C SER A 343 -24.13 -10.34 4.63
N VAL A 344 -23.51 -11.28 3.90
CA VAL A 344 -22.61 -10.96 2.78
C VAL A 344 -23.40 -11.08 1.47
N ILE A 345 -23.28 -10.08 0.61
CA ILE A 345 -23.89 -10.01 -0.72
C ILE A 345 -22.80 -9.82 -1.79
N ASN A 346 -23.04 -10.29 -3.02
CA ASN A 346 -22.13 -10.10 -4.16
C ASN A 346 -20.65 -10.48 -3.90
N ASP A 347 -20.42 -11.52 -3.10
CA ASP A 347 -19.12 -12.06 -2.67
C ASP A 347 -18.25 -11.18 -1.76
N ASP A 348 -18.28 -9.85 -1.89
CA ASP A 348 -17.41 -8.94 -1.12
C ASP A 348 -18.10 -7.73 -0.49
N GLU A 349 -19.43 -7.68 -0.52
CA GLU A 349 -20.23 -6.62 0.10
C GLU A 349 -20.95 -7.13 1.35
N VAL A 350 -21.21 -6.24 2.31
CA VAL A 350 -21.97 -6.56 3.53
C VAL A 350 -23.24 -5.73 3.56
N ASP A 351 -24.38 -6.41 3.72
CA ASP A 351 -25.69 -5.78 3.84
C ASP A 351 -25.97 -5.41 5.30
N ILE A 352 -26.24 -4.12 5.51
CA ILE A 352 -26.59 -3.52 6.81
C ILE A 352 -28.00 -2.92 6.80
N GLY A 353 -28.76 -3.11 5.72
CA GLY A 353 -30.12 -2.60 5.55
C GLY A 353 -30.22 -1.13 5.12
N ASP A 354 -29.10 -0.46 4.84
CA ASP A 354 -29.01 0.91 4.35
C ASP A 354 -27.73 1.09 3.51
N GLU A 355 -27.60 2.22 2.82
CA GLU A 355 -26.37 2.62 2.13
C GLU A 355 -25.32 3.08 3.13
N TRP A 356 -24.06 2.69 2.93
CA TRP A 356 -22.94 3.08 3.80
C TRP A 356 -22.77 4.60 3.94
N GLU A 357 -23.14 5.35 2.90
CA GLU A 357 -23.12 6.82 2.84
C GLU A 357 -24.16 7.49 3.75
N ASN A 358 -25.22 6.75 4.12
CA ASN A 358 -26.27 7.18 5.05
C ASN A 358 -25.94 6.87 6.51
N ILE A 359 -24.92 6.03 6.75
CA ILE A 359 -24.50 5.62 8.10
C ILE A 359 -23.27 6.38 8.54
N PHE A 360 -22.34 6.63 7.62
CA PHE A 360 -21.10 7.31 7.90
C PHE A 360 -21.01 8.66 7.19
N GLU A 361 -20.29 9.59 7.83
CA GLU A 361 -19.82 10.82 7.21
C GLU A 361 -18.36 11.08 7.59
N VAL A 362 -17.67 11.86 6.75
CA VAL A 362 -16.32 12.33 7.06
C VAL A 362 -16.39 13.80 7.46
N HIS A 363 -15.99 14.09 8.69
CA HIS A 363 -15.90 15.44 9.23
C HIS A 363 -14.48 15.67 9.74
N ASP A 364 -13.79 16.70 9.25
CA ASP A 364 -12.40 17.03 9.65
C ASP A 364 -11.46 15.81 9.69
N GLN A 365 -11.46 14.98 8.63
CA GLN A 365 -10.62 13.77 8.55
C GLN A 365 -10.95 12.70 9.62
N GLN A 366 -12.16 12.74 10.16
CA GLN A 366 -12.68 11.71 11.06
C GLN A 366 -13.89 11.05 10.41
N LEU A 367 -13.86 9.72 10.35
CA LEU A 367 -15.03 8.93 9.99
C LEU A 367 -15.95 8.88 11.22
N CYS A 368 -17.16 9.38 11.08
CA CYS A 368 -18.16 9.50 12.14
C CYS A 368 -19.45 8.77 11.75
N PHE A 369 -20.16 8.26 12.75
CA PHE A 369 -21.56 7.87 12.57
C PHE A 369 -22.43 9.13 12.39
N ARG A 370 -23.41 9.05 11.49
CA ARG A 370 -24.40 10.11 11.26
C ARG A 370 -25.48 10.18 12.34
#